data_AF-A0A946UXD5-F1
#
_entry.id   AF-A0A946UXD5-F1
#
_cell.length_a   1.000
_cell.length_b   1.000
_cell.length_c   1.000
_cell.angle_alpha   90.00
_cell.angle_beta   90.00
_cell.angle_gamma   90.00
#
_symmetry.space_group_name_H-M   'P 1'
#
loop_
_entity.id
_entity.type
_entity.pdbx_description
1 polymer ?
#
loop_
_entity_poly.entity_id
_entity_poly.type
_entity_poly.pdbx_seq_one_letter_code
_entity_poly.pdbx_strand_id
1 'polypeptide(L)'
;MTLLAAHLNDAALSFTDGERILCREPGFALLEDDGLLTGREAWSKASLKPRLVKNRYWASLSTEPLADGRFRHLSAADLASSQLETLWQRVARPGDKLALAVPAYMSNEALGLVLGIAADLDIPVVGMVDAAVAATRREYAHGVPVHVDLSLHCAILTRLAQDGQARFERAAIVDEAGMLHLYGIWLRMIAEAFVQQSRFDPLHTAETEQ
;
A
#
# COMPACT_ATOMS: atom_id res chain seq x y z
N MET A 1 7.14 -22.66 12.65
CA MET A 1 7.66 -22.15 11.37
C MET A 1 6.57 -22.31 10.32
N THR A 2 5.86 -21.22 10.06
CA THR A 2 4.84 -21.13 9.02
C THR A 2 5.28 -20.14 7.95
N LEU A 3 4.79 -20.34 6.73
CA LEU A 3 4.97 -19.37 5.65
C LEU A 3 3.81 -18.39 5.70
N LEU A 4 4.10 -17.13 6.01
CA LEU A 4 3.18 -16.02 5.83
C LEU A 4 3.34 -15.44 4.42
N ALA A 5 2.29 -14.82 3.91
CA ALA A 5 2.36 -14.02 2.70
C ALA A 5 1.89 -12.59 2.98
N ALA A 6 2.53 -11.60 2.36
CA ALA A 6 2.07 -10.22 2.39
C ALA A 6 1.83 -9.67 0.98
N HIS A 7 0.76 -8.90 0.82
CA HIS A 7 0.50 -8.11 -0.38
C HIS A 7 0.91 -6.65 -0.11
N LEU A 8 1.91 -6.15 -0.82
CA LEU A 8 2.50 -4.81 -0.63
C LEU A 8 1.85 -3.73 -1.51
N ASN A 9 0.53 -3.70 -1.53
CA ASN A 9 -0.23 -2.62 -2.16
C ASN A 9 -0.50 -1.52 -1.11
N ASP A 10 -0.13 -0.29 -1.39
CA ASP A 10 -0.21 0.85 -0.46
C ASP A 10 -1.65 1.32 -0.16
N ALA A 11 -2.66 0.90 -0.92
CA ALA A 11 -4.06 1.02 -0.50
C ALA A 11 -4.39 0.10 0.68
N ALA A 12 -3.68 -1.03 0.81
CA ALA A 12 -3.96 -2.09 1.78
C ALA A 12 -2.81 -3.12 1.91
N LEU A 13 -1.77 -2.79 2.68
CA LEU A 13 -0.73 -3.72 3.09
C LEU A 13 -1.37 -4.82 3.92
N SER A 14 -1.34 -6.06 3.43
CA SER A 14 -2.13 -7.15 4.02
C SER A 14 -1.26 -8.37 4.25
N PHE A 15 -1.34 -8.99 5.43
CA PHE A 15 -0.66 -10.25 5.77
C PHE A 15 -1.66 -11.39 5.91
N THR A 16 -1.28 -12.60 5.49
CA THR A 16 -2.10 -13.82 5.56
C THR A 16 -1.27 -15.04 5.92
N ASP A 17 -1.89 -15.99 6.62
CA ASP A 17 -1.35 -17.34 6.86
C ASP A 17 -1.76 -18.36 5.77
N GLY A 18 -2.47 -17.90 4.74
CA GLY A 18 -3.02 -18.72 3.67
C GLY A 18 -4.49 -19.11 3.88
N GLU A 19 -5.00 -19.02 5.12
CA GLU A 19 -6.40 -19.29 5.45
C GLU A 19 -7.18 -17.99 5.69
N ARG A 20 -6.55 -17.02 6.36
CA ARG A 20 -7.18 -15.75 6.72
C ARG A 20 -6.21 -14.57 6.64
N ILE A 21 -6.79 -13.39 6.47
CA ILE A 21 -6.05 -12.13 6.60
C ILE A 21 -5.79 -11.88 8.09
N LEU A 22 -4.52 -11.81 8.49
CA LEU A 22 -4.07 -11.59 9.86
C LEU A 22 -4.09 -10.11 10.24
N CYS A 23 -3.65 -9.25 9.33
CA CYS A 23 -3.72 -7.81 9.47
C CYS A 23 -3.82 -7.16 8.09
N ARG A 24 -4.35 -5.93 8.05
CA ARG A 24 -4.47 -5.11 6.85
C ARG A 24 -4.43 -3.64 7.22
N GLU A 25 -3.55 -2.84 6.64
CA GLU A 25 -3.47 -1.40 6.92
C GLU A 25 -3.08 -0.60 5.67
N PRO A 26 -3.48 0.67 5.57
CA PRO A 26 -3.12 1.50 4.43
C PRO A 26 -1.70 2.07 4.57
N GLY A 27 -1.08 2.45 3.46
CA GLY A 27 0.25 3.07 3.40
C GLY A 27 0.23 4.56 3.80
N PHE A 28 -0.12 4.85 5.05
CA PHE A 28 -0.09 6.19 5.63
C PHE A 28 0.93 6.27 6.74
N ALA A 29 1.65 7.39 6.78
CA ALA A 29 2.56 7.78 7.84
C ALA A 29 2.23 9.21 8.29
N LEU A 30 2.12 9.45 9.59
CA LEU A 30 1.93 10.76 10.18
C LEU A 30 3.21 11.12 10.95
N LEU A 31 3.78 12.27 10.58
CA LEU A 31 5.02 12.79 11.17
C LEU A 31 4.69 13.89 12.18
N GLU A 32 4.85 13.59 13.46
CA GLU A 32 4.64 14.52 14.57
C GLU A 32 5.97 14.82 15.27
N ASP A 33 6.01 15.88 16.09
CA ASP A 33 7.24 16.26 16.80
C ASP A 33 7.68 15.19 17.82
N ASP A 34 6.73 14.37 18.29
CA ASP A 34 6.91 13.31 19.29
C ASP A 34 7.02 11.90 18.68
N GLY A 35 6.91 11.75 17.35
CA GLY A 35 7.15 10.46 16.71
C GLY A 35 6.55 10.26 15.32
N LEU A 36 6.62 9.00 14.89
CA LEU A 36 6.10 8.49 13.63
C LEU A 36 4.97 7.52 13.92
N LEU A 37 3.77 7.80 13.42
CA LEU A 37 2.65 6.86 13.40
C LEU A 37 2.48 6.32 11.99
N THR A 38 2.13 5.04 11.84
CA THR A 38 1.89 4.42 10.53
C THR A 38 0.54 3.69 10.47
N GLY A 39 0.11 3.31 9.28
CA GLY A 39 -1.08 2.48 9.09
C GLY A 39 -2.39 3.21 9.38
N ARG A 40 -3.31 2.52 10.08
CA ARG A 40 -4.67 3.01 10.31
C ARG A 40 -4.72 4.24 11.23
N GLU A 41 -3.82 4.31 12.20
CA GLU A 41 -3.76 5.44 13.14
C GLU A 41 -3.31 6.73 12.43
N ALA A 42 -2.36 6.62 11.51
CA ALA A 42 -1.97 7.73 10.64
C ALA A 42 -3.12 8.14 9.70
N TRP A 43 -3.81 7.17 9.10
CA TRP A 43 -4.99 7.44 8.26
C TRP A 43 -6.09 8.17 9.02
N SER A 44 -6.45 7.73 10.23
CA SER A 44 -7.59 8.33 10.96
C SER A 44 -7.37 9.80 11.34
N LYS A 45 -6.12 10.26 11.34
CA LYS A 45 -5.74 11.65 11.59
C LYS A 45 -5.45 12.44 10.30
N ALA A 46 -5.61 11.83 9.13
CA ALA A 46 -5.10 12.39 7.88
C ALA A 46 -5.83 13.66 7.43
N SER A 47 -7.15 13.72 7.60
CA SER A 47 -7.96 14.93 7.32
C SER A 47 -7.62 16.07 8.30
N LEU A 48 -7.32 15.75 9.55
CA LEU A 48 -6.98 16.74 10.58
C LEU A 48 -5.59 17.34 10.40
N LYS A 49 -4.62 16.54 9.93
CA LYS A 49 -3.20 16.93 9.84
C LYS A 49 -2.59 16.66 8.45
N PRO A 50 -3.20 17.14 7.35
CA PRO A 50 -2.84 16.72 5.99
C PRO A 50 -1.41 17.09 5.59
N ARG A 51 -0.86 18.18 6.14
CA ARG A 51 0.53 18.61 5.88
C ARG A 51 1.59 17.69 6.49
N LEU A 52 1.21 16.94 7.52
CA LEU A 52 2.11 16.04 8.26
C LEU A 52 2.00 14.59 7.77
N VAL A 53 1.03 14.29 6.91
CA VAL A 53 0.84 12.95 6.34
C VAL A 53 1.78 12.74 5.15
N LYS A 54 2.39 11.56 5.10
CA LYS A 54 3.05 10.99 3.93
C LYS A 54 2.33 9.70 3.57
N ASN A 55 2.00 9.54 2.29
CA ASN A 55 1.29 8.35 1.80
C ASN A 55 1.79 7.83 0.45
N ARG A 56 2.88 8.40 -0.08
CA ARG A 56 3.53 7.96 -1.32
C ARG A 56 4.79 7.13 -1.10
N TYR A 57 5.18 6.88 0.16
CA TYR A 57 6.47 6.28 0.47
C TYR A 57 6.61 4.83 -0.01
N TRP A 58 5.51 4.09 -0.19
CA TRP A 58 5.53 2.78 -0.85
C TRP A 58 5.56 2.87 -2.38
N ALA A 59 4.86 3.85 -2.97
CA ALA A 59 4.82 4.08 -4.41
C ALA A 59 6.11 4.75 -4.95
N SER A 60 6.83 5.48 -4.10
CA SER A 60 8.06 6.20 -4.42
C SER A 60 9.12 5.90 -3.36
N LEU A 61 9.40 4.61 -3.18
CA LEU A 61 10.35 4.12 -2.20
C LEU A 61 11.78 4.58 -2.54
N SER A 62 12.43 5.24 -1.60
CA SER A 62 13.79 5.76 -1.77
C SER A 62 14.48 5.93 -0.41
N THR A 63 15.81 5.98 -0.44
CA THR A 63 16.66 6.33 0.72
C THR A 63 16.99 7.81 0.76
N GLU A 64 16.39 8.62 -0.12
CA GLU A 64 16.62 10.06 -0.13
C GLU A 64 15.93 10.71 1.08
N PRO A 65 16.58 11.67 1.74
CA PRO A 65 15.98 12.44 2.82
C PRO A 65 14.63 13.06 2.41
N LEU A 66 13.65 13.02 3.31
CA LEU A 66 12.38 13.70 3.12
C LEU A 66 12.60 15.20 2.89
N ALA A 67 11.80 15.79 2.00
CA ALA A 67 11.91 17.20 1.64
C ALA A 67 11.58 18.17 2.81
N ASP A 68 10.73 17.74 3.76
CA ASP A 68 10.43 18.55 4.95
C ASP A 68 11.67 18.65 5.84
N GLY A 69 12.16 19.87 6.04
CA GLY A 69 13.35 20.17 6.84
C GLY A 69 13.35 19.56 8.23
N ARG A 70 12.18 19.46 8.87
CA ARG A 70 12.03 18.89 10.22
C ARG A 70 12.28 17.38 10.26
N PHE A 71 11.99 16.69 9.15
CA PHE A 71 12.05 15.23 9.04
C PHE A 71 13.14 14.76 8.07
N ARG A 72 14.14 15.58 7.78
CA ARG A 72 15.28 15.26 6.88
C ARG A 72 16.14 14.07 7.34
N HIS A 73 15.99 13.64 8.58
CA HIS A 73 16.65 12.44 9.10
C HIS A 73 15.94 11.15 8.70
N LEU A 74 14.73 11.25 8.13
CA LEU A 74 13.96 10.13 7.60
C LEU A 74 13.95 10.17 6.07
N SER A 75 13.67 9.01 5.48
CA SER A 75 13.46 8.74 4.06
C SER A 75 12.15 7.97 3.85
N ALA A 76 11.73 7.77 2.60
CA ALA A 76 10.59 6.89 2.31
C ALA A 76 10.84 5.45 2.77
N ALA A 77 12.08 4.98 2.68
CA ALA A 77 12.50 3.67 3.18
C ALA A 77 12.34 3.55 4.70
N ASP A 78 12.65 4.60 5.48
CA ASP A 78 12.46 4.58 6.94
C ASP A 78 10.98 4.48 7.32
N LEU A 79 10.09 5.18 6.58
CA LEU A 79 8.64 5.09 6.80
C LEU A 79 8.09 3.70 6.46
N ALA A 80 8.56 3.12 5.35
CA ALA A 80 8.20 1.75 4.96
C ALA A 80 8.72 0.73 5.97
N SER A 81 9.95 0.90 6.45
CA SER A 81 10.58 0.06 7.47
C SER A 81 9.79 0.06 8.77
N SER A 82 9.50 1.24 9.33
CA SER A 82 8.70 1.37 10.56
C SER A 82 7.32 0.70 10.44
N GLN A 83 6.64 0.87 9.31
CA GLN A 83 5.35 0.23 9.10
C GLN A 83 5.47 -1.29 8.94
N LEU A 84 6.44 -1.77 8.16
CA LEU A 84 6.65 -3.19 7.92
C LEU A 84 7.04 -3.91 9.22
N GLU A 85 7.90 -3.30 10.04
CA GLU A 85 8.27 -3.78 11.37
C GLU A 85 7.02 -3.94 12.25
N THR A 86 6.19 -2.89 12.34
CA THR A 86 4.96 -2.90 13.14
C THR A 86 3.97 -3.97 12.67
N LEU A 87 3.84 -4.18 11.35
CA LEU A 87 2.98 -5.22 10.79
C LEU A 87 3.54 -6.62 11.08
N TRP A 88 4.85 -6.82 10.92
CA TRP A 88 5.53 -8.09 11.16
C TRP A 88 5.47 -8.51 12.63
N GLN A 89 5.86 -7.63 13.56
CA GLN A 89 5.83 -7.90 15.00
C GLN A 89 4.43 -8.28 15.51
N ARG A 90 3.38 -7.78 14.85
CA ARG A 90 1.99 -8.04 15.21
C ARG A 90 1.51 -9.44 14.81
N VAL A 91 2.01 -9.99 13.72
CA VAL A 91 1.47 -11.24 13.13
C VAL A 91 2.44 -12.41 13.17
N ALA A 92 3.75 -12.15 13.11
CA ALA A 92 4.76 -13.17 12.99
C ALA A 92 5.15 -13.77 14.33
N ARG A 93 5.55 -15.03 14.30
CA ARG A 93 6.17 -15.75 15.42
C ARG A 93 7.62 -16.07 15.07
N PRO A 94 8.48 -16.32 16.09
CA PRO A 94 9.86 -16.72 15.84
C PRO A 94 9.96 -17.89 14.85
N GLY A 95 10.76 -17.69 13.79
CA GLY A 95 11.00 -18.66 12.72
C GLY A 95 9.96 -18.68 11.60
N ASP A 96 8.93 -17.83 11.63
CA ASP A 96 8.06 -17.63 10.47
C ASP A 96 8.82 -16.99 9.30
N LYS A 97 8.37 -17.31 8.08
CA LYS A 97 8.95 -16.85 6.81
C LYS A 97 7.94 -16.01 6.05
N LEU A 98 8.41 -15.14 5.17
CA LEU A 98 7.55 -14.23 4.42
C LEU A 98 7.70 -14.41 2.90
N ALA A 99 6.59 -14.61 2.20
CA ALA A 99 6.49 -14.42 0.76
C ALA A 99 5.81 -13.08 0.46
N LEU A 100 6.29 -12.35 -0.54
CA LEU A 100 5.75 -11.03 -0.91
C LEU A 100 5.06 -11.10 -2.27
N ALA A 101 3.80 -10.67 -2.31
CA ALA A 101 3.13 -10.26 -3.53
C ALA A 101 3.33 -8.74 -3.69
N VAL A 102 3.97 -8.32 -4.79
CA VAL A 102 4.33 -6.91 -5.03
C VAL A 102 3.60 -6.34 -6.24
N PRO A 103 3.18 -5.06 -6.19
CA PRO A 103 2.50 -4.43 -7.30
C PRO A 103 3.46 -4.10 -8.43
N ALA A 104 2.95 -4.13 -9.67
CA ALA A 104 3.76 -3.94 -10.87
C ALA A 104 4.37 -2.53 -11.04
N TYR A 105 3.98 -1.55 -10.22
CA TYR A 105 4.59 -0.22 -10.24
C TYR A 105 5.96 -0.16 -9.55
N MET A 106 6.31 -1.15 -8.72
CA MET A 106 7.58 -1.15 -8.01
C MET A 106 8.72 -1.50 -8.97
N SER A 107 9.68 -0.59 -9.12
CA SER A 107 10.90 -0.84 -9.90
C SER A 107 11.81 -1.86 -9.22
N ASN A 108 12.77 -2.42 -9.95
CA ASN A 108 13.78 -3.30 -9.37
C ASN A 108 14.58 -2.62 -8.24
N GLU A 109 14.81 -1.30 -8.31
CA GLU A 109 15.45 -0.58 -7.19
C GLU A 109 14.55 -0.58 -5.95
N ALA A 110 13.25 -0.29 -6.12
CA ALA A 110 12.29 -0.32 -5.02
C ALA A 110 12.17 -1.73 -4.42
N LEU A 111 12.14 -2.78 -5.24
CA LEU A 111 12.13 -4.17 -4.76
C LEU A 111 13.42 -4.51 -3.98
N GLY A 112 14.57 -4.02 -4.44
CA GLY A 112 15.84 -4.13 -3.71
C GLY A 112 15.80 -3.45 -2.35
N LEU A 113 15.20 -2.25 -2.27
CA LEU A 113 15.00 -1.55 -0.99
C LEU A 113 14.06 -2.31 -0.05
N VAL A 114 12.96 -2.88 -0.56
CA VAL A 114 12.05 -3.73 0.25
C VAL A 114 12.81 -4.92 0.84
N LEU A 115 13.66 -5.58 0.06
CA LEU A 115 14.48 -6.69 0.54
C LEU A 115 15.54 -6.25 1.55
N GLY A 116 16.17 -5.08 1.34
CA GLY A 116 17.10 -4.49 2.29
C GLY A 116 16.44 -4.18 3.64
N ILE A 117 15.29 -3.50 3.61
CA ILE A 117 14.48 -3.22 4.79
C ILE A 117 14.10 -4.51 5.51
N ALA A 118 13.62 -5.52 4.79
CA ALA A 118 13.26 -6.79 5.39
C ALA A 118 14.46 -7.49 6.05
N ALA A 119 15.64 -7.42 5.44
CA ALA A 119 16.87 -7.97 6.01
C ALA A 119 17.29 -7.22 7.29
N ASP A 120 17.23 -5.89 7.30
CA ASP A 120 17.54 -5.06 8.48
C ASP A 120 16.58 -5.31 9.65
N LEU A 121 15.36 -5.76 9.36
CA LEU A 121 14.34 -6.13 10.35
C LEU A 121 14.34 -7.62 10.71
N ASP A 122 15.34 -8.40 10.27
CA ASP A 122 15.41 -9.85 10.45
C ASP A 122 14.17 -10.61 9.94
N ILE A 123 13.49 -10.08 8.92
CA ILE A 123 12.33 -10.72 8.28
C ILE A 123 12.83 -11.66 7.18
N PRO A 124 12.66 -12.99 7.32
CA PRO A 124 13.20 -13.94 6.35
C PRO A 124 12.26 -14.05 5.14
N VAL A 125 12.45 -13.13 4.19
CA VAL A 125 11.75 -13.15 2.89
C VAL A 125 12.28 -14.30 2.04
N VAL A 126 11.40 -15.22 1.65
CA VAL A 126 11.74 -16.43 0.89
C VAL A 126 11.31 -16.38 -0.58
N GLY A 127 10.58 -15.34 -0.97
CA GLY A 127 10.19 -15.15 -2.36
C GLY A 127 9.41 -13.86 -2.56
N MET A 128 9.51 -13.34 -3.78
CA MET A 128 8.71 -12.23 -4.27
C MET A 128 8.04 -12.64 -5.57
N VAL A 129 6.79 -12.24 -5.75
CA VAL A 129 5.98 -12.53 -6.93
C VAL A 129 5.16 -11.31 -7.29
N ASP A 130 4.94 -11.08 -8.58
CA ASP A 130 3.99 -10.06 -9.01
C ASP A 130 2.58 -10.35 -8.48
N ALA A 131 1.90 -9.33 -7.97
CA ALA A 131 0.60 -9.45 -7.34
C ALA A 131 -0.47 -10.04 -8.28
N ALA A 132 -0.45 -9.71 -9.57
CA ALA A 132 -1.39 -10.25 -10.55
C ALA A 132 -1.14 -11.75 -10.81
N VAL A 133 0.13 -12.16 -10.83
CA VAL A 133 0.51 -13.57 -10.93
C VAL A 133 0.00 -14.32 -9.69
N ALA A 134 0.25 -13.78 -8.48
CA ALA A 134 -0.21 -14.38 -7.23
C ALA A 134 -1.73 -14.47 -7.11
N ALA A 135 -2.46 -13.50 -7.67
CA ALA A 135 -3.92 -13.48 -7.68
C ALA A 135 -4.52 -14.51 -8.66
N THR A 136 -3.75 -14.98 -9.64
CA THR A 136 -4.26 -15.85 -10.72
C THR A 136 -4.12 -17.32 -10.35
N ARG A 137 -5.21 -17.91 -9.86
CA ARG A 137 -5.25 -19.30 -9.39
C ARG A 137 -5.63 -20.34 -10.45
N ARG A 138 -6.21 -19.91 -11.57
CA ARG A 138 -6.78 -20.79 -12.60
C ARG A 138 -6.18 -20.49 -13.96
N GLU A 139 -6.02 -21.52 -14.77
CA GLU A 139 -5.79 -21.38 -16.19
C GLU A 139 -7.11 -21.07 -16.90
N TYR A 140 -7.09 -20.06 -17.78
CA TYR A 140 -8.22 -19.67 -18.61
C TYR A 140 -7.92 -20.04 -20.06
N ALA A 141 -8.27 -21.27 -20.43
CA ALA A 141 -8.06 -21.77 -21.79
C ALA A 141 -8.65 -20.81 -22.84
N HIS A 142 -7.85 -20.47 -23.85
CA HIS A 142 -8.20 -19.50 -24.91
C HIS A 142 -8.49 -18.07 -24.43
N GLY A 143 -8.27 -17.78 -23.14
CA GLY A 143 -8.39 -16.46 -22.56
C GLY A 143 -7.03 -15.76 -22.43
N VAL A 144 -7.08 -14.44 -22.30
CA VAL A 144 -5.91 -13.62 -21.96
C VAL A 144 -6.29 -12.83 -20.71
N PRO A 145 -5.92 -13.32 -19.51
CA PRO A 145 -6.30 -12.66 -18.28
C PRO A 145 -5.65 -11.28 -18.18
N VAL A 146 -6.45 -10.32 -17.70
CA VAL A 146 -5.96 -9.01 -17.27
C VAL A 146 -6.40 -8.84 -15.82
N HIS A 147 -5.43 -8.69 -14.93
CA HIS A 147 -5.67 -8.35 -13.54
C HIS A 147 -5.73 -6.83 -13.42
N VAL A 148 -6.80 -6.32 -12.80
CA VAL A 148 -6.96 -4.91 -12.50
C VAL A 148 -6.86 -4.74 -11.00
N ASP A 149 -5.88 -3.96 -10.55
CA ASP A 149 -5.68 -3.62 -9.15
C ASP A 149 -5.66 -2.10 -8.95
N LEU A 150 -6.04 -1.64 -7.77
CA LEU A 150 -6.01 -0.24 -7.38
C LEU A 150 -5.02 -0.07 -6.23
N SER A 151 -3.98 0.72 -6.47
CA SER A 151 -3.13 1.25 -5.42
C SER A 151 -3.77 2.48 -4.80
N LEU A 152 -3.08 3.08 -3.84
CA LEU A 152 -3.54 4.33 -3.24
C LEU A 152 -3.54 5.48 -4.27
N HIS A 153 -2.64 5.44 -5.27
CA HIS A 153 -2.39 6.55 -6.21
C HIS A 153 -2.64 6.23 -7.70
N CYS A 154 -2.67 4.96 -8.09
CA CYS A 154 -2.82 4.55 -9.48
C CYS A 154 -3.65 3.28 -9.65
N ALA A 155 -4.17 3.06 -10.85
CA ALA A 155 -4.71 1.78 -11.28
C ALA A 155 -3.64 1.00 -12.06
N ILE A 156 -3.61 -0.32 -11.88
CA ILE A 156 -2.63 -1.21 -12.47
C ILE A 156 -3.39 -2.25 -13.29
N LEU A 157 -3.07 -2.34 -14.58
CA LEU A 157 -3.62 -3.35 -15.47
C LEU A 157 -2.50 -4.29 -15.90
N THR A 158 -2.43 -5.47 -15.30
CA THR A 158 -1.41 -6.47 -15.62
C THR A 158 -2.00 -7.53 -16.54
N ARG A 159 -1.46 -7.60 -17.76
CA ARG A 159 -1.75 -8.68 -18.69
C ARG A 159 -0.88 -9.89 -18.35
N LEU A 160 -1.51 -11.05 -18.32
CA LEU A 160 -0.86 -12.32 -17.98
C LEU A 160 -0.86 -13.27 -19.18
N ALA A 161 0.27 -13.95 -19.35
CA ALA A 161 0.36 -15.14 -20.17
C ALA A 161 0.03 -16.39 -19.33
N GLN A 162 -0.50 -17.43 -19.96
CA GLN A 162 -0.79 -18.71 -19.32
C GLN A 162 -0.32 -19.83 -20.24
N ASP A 163 0.79 -20.45 -19.88
CA ASP A 163 1.32 -21.66 -20.53
C ASP A 163 1.53 -22.71 -19.42
N GLY A 164 0.42 -23.30 -18.98
CA GLY A 164 0.34 -24.17 -17.79
C GLY A 164 0.43 -23.46 -16.43
N GLN A 165 0.99 -22.25 -16.38
CA GLN A 165 1.06 -21.41 -15.18
C GLN A 165 0.98 -19.92 -15.53
N ALA A 166 0.47 -19.11 -14.60
CA ALA A 166 0.36 -17.67 -14.78
C ALA A 166 1.75 -17.03 -14.83
N ARG A 167 2.01 -16.22 -15.85
CA ARG A 167 3.26 -15.49 -16.02
C ARG A 167 2.97 -14.03 -16.29
N PHE A 168 3.69 -13.16 -15.61
CA PHE A 168 3.70 -11.73 -15.91
C PHE A 168 4.14 -11.51 -17.35
N GLU A 169 3.36 -10.75 -18.11
CA GLU A 169 3.72 -10.38 -19.48
C GLU A 169 4.05 -8.89 -19.58
N ARG A 170 3.12 -8.03 -19.16
CA ARG A 170 3.29 -6.58 -19.11
C ARG A 170 2.22 -5.95 -18.23
N ALA A 171 2.53 -4.77 -17.70
CA ALA A 171 1.56 -3.94 -16.99
C ALA A 171 1.43 -2.56 -17.66
N ALA A 172 0.24 -1.98 -17.55
CA ALA A 172 0.00 -0.57 -17.78
C ALA A 172 -0.39 0.08 -16.44
N ILE A 173 0.21 1.23 -16.15
CA ILE A 173 -0.09 2.01 -14.95
C ILE A 173 -0.87 3.24 -15.41
N VAL A 174 -2.02 3.46 -14.79
CA VAL A 174 -2.86 4.64 -15.01
C VAL A 174 -2.75 5.50 -13.76
N ASP A 175 -1.95 6.55 -13.85
CA ASP A 175 -1.82 7.54 -12.79
C ASP A 175 -3.13 8.26 -12.54
N GLU A 176 -3.29 8.80 -11.33
CA GLU A 176 -4.49 9.52 -10.89
C GLU A 176 -5.77 8.68 -10.88
N ALA A 177 -5.68 7.37 -11.08
CA ALA A 177 -6.78 6.42 -11.02
C ALA A 177 -6.73 5.52 -9.76
N GLY A 178 -6.09 5.99 -8.67
CA GLY A 178 -6.00 5.25 -7.41
C GLY A 178 -7.15 5.46 -6.44
N MET A 179 -7.11 4.76 -5.30
CA MET A 179 -8.14 4.83 -4.26
C MET A 179 -8.35 6.26 -3.71
N LEU A 180 -7.30 7.08 -3.57
CA LEU A 180 -7.47 8.46 -3.10
C LEU A 180 -8.27 9.32 -4.07
N HIS A 181 -8.13 9.09 -5.37
CA HIS A 181 -8.91 9.81 -6.37
C HIS A 181 -10.39 9.45 -6.25
N LEU A 182 -10.71 8.16 -6.09
CA LEU A 182 -12.07 7.68 -5.86
C LEU A 182 -12.67 8.26 -4.57
N TYR A 183 -11.91 8.26 -3.46
CA TYR A 183 -12.36 8.89 -2.22
C TYR A 183 -12.68 10.38 -2.43
N GLY A 184 -11.85 11.12 -3.15
CA GLY A 184 -12.12 12.51 -3.49
C GLY A 184 -13.39 12.71 -4.32
N ILE A 185 -13.67 11.83 -5.29
CA ILE A 185 -14.92 11.86 -6.06
C ILE A 185 -16.13 11.62 -5.15
N TRP A 186 -16.07 10.59 -4.31
CA TRP A 186 -17.17 10.24 -3.42
C TRP A 186 -17.43 11.34 -2.38
N LEU A 187 -16.39 11.90 -1.78
CA LEU A 187 -16.50 13.01 -0.84
C LEU A 187 -17.18 14.23 -1.46
N ARG A 188 -16.80 14.62 -2.69
CA ARG A 188 -17.46 15.71 -3.42
C ARG A 188 -18.92 15.42 -3.70
N MET A 189 -19.24 14.22 -4.19
CA MET A 189 -20.61 13.80 -4.46
C MET A 189 -21.48 13.85 -3.21
N ILE A 190 -20.95 13.38 -2.08
CA ILE A 190 -21.65 13.42 -0.78
C ILE A 190 -21.84 14.87 -0.33
N ALA A 191 -20.81 15.71 -0.39
CA ALA A 191 -20.88 17.12 0.00
C ALA A 191 -21.91 17.89 -0.82
N GLU A 192 -21.95 17.68 -2.14
CA GLU A 192 -22.94 18.27 -3.04
C GLU A 192 -24.37 17.88 -2.63
N ALA A 193 -24.59 16.62 -2.26
CA ALA A 193 -25.89 16.16 -1.77
C ALA A 193 -26.27 16.83 -0.43
N PHE A 194 -25.32 16.99 0.50
CA PHE A 194 -25.55 17.70 1.77
C PHE A 194 -25.91 19.17 1.55
N VAL A 195 -25.20 19.88 0.68
CA VAL A 195 -25.48 21.29 0.38
C VAL A 195 -26.87 21.44 -0.23
N GLN A 196 -27.24 20.57 -1.17
CA GLN A 196 -28.56 20.60 -1.80
C GLN A 196 -29.71 20.32 -0.82
N GLN A 197 -29.52 19.42 0.14
CA GLN A 197 -30.59 18.97 1.03
C GLN A 197 -30.67 19.76 2.35
N SER A 198 -29.55 20.27 2.84
CA SER A 198 -29.45 20.84 4.19
C SER A 198 -28.78 22.22 4.25
N ARG A 199 -28.23 22.73 3.14
CA ARG A 199 -27.38 23.94 3.08
C ARG A 199 -26.12 23.89 3.94
N PHE A 200 -25.79 22.71 4.47
CA PHE A 200 -24.55 22.45 5.20
C PHE A 200 -23.51 21.90 4.23
N ASP A 201 -22.28 22.41 4.30
CA ASP A 201 -21.13 21.90 3.55
C ASP A 201 -20.21 21.14 4.51
N PRO A 202 -20.16 19.79 4.44
CA PRO A 202 -19.33 18.98 5.34
C PRO A 202 -17.83 19.12 5.09
N LEU A 203 -17.41 19.70 3.95
CA LEU A 203 -16.00 19.90 3.60
C LEU A 203 -15.49 21.30 3.99
N HIS A 204 -16.32 22.11 4.65
CA HIS A 204 -15.93 23.47 5.04
C HIS A 204 -14.86 23.49 6.15
N THR A 205 -14.84 22.49 7.04
CA THR A 205 -13.77 22.33 8.05
C THR A 205 -13.31 20.87 8.15
N ALA A 206 -12.01 20.67 8.40
CA ALA A 206 -11.43 19.33 8.57
C ALA A 206 -12.04 18.53 9.74
N GLU A 207 -12.63 19.23 10.71
CA GLU A 207 -13.32 18.65 11.87
C GLU A 207 -14.66 18.01 11.48
N THR A 208 -15.32 18.50 10.41
CA THR A 208 -16.60 17.96 9.92
C THR A 208 -16.44 16.88 8.85
N GLU A 209 -15.20 16.59 8.42
CA GLU A 209 -14.88 15.51 7.47
C GLU A 209 -14.85 14.10 8.11
N GLN A 210 -15.12 13.97 9.42
CA GLN A 210 -15.04 12.71 10.17
C GLN A 210 -16.25 11.78 9.99
#